data_AF-A0A3C0N8U4-F1
#
_entry.id   AF-A0A3C0N8U4-F1
#
_cell.length_a   1.000
_cell.length_b   1.000
_cell.length_c   1.000
_cell.angle_alpha   90.00
_cell.angle_beta   90.00
_cell.angle_gamma   90.00
#
_symmetry.space_group_name_H-M   'P 1'
#
loop_
_entity.id
_entity.type
_entity.pdbx_description
1 polymer ?
#
loop_
_entity_poly.entity_id
_entity_poly.type
_entity_poly.pdbx_seq_one_letter_code
_entity_poly.pdbx_strand_id
1 'polypeptide(L)'
;DLGQKRLLYEDLGVSEYWVVNVKKAQITAFEILSTGGSQRIMESLVLPALAISLLEEGLRRDRQMDNTKVSAWFLATAQASLQ
;
A
#
# COMPACT_ATOMS: atom_id res chain seq x y z
N ASP A 1 -1.32 -5.79 -13.69
CA ASP A 1 -2.31 -4.86 -13.11
C ASP A 1 -2.08 -3.38 -13.38
N LEU A 2 -0.91 -2.89 -13.80
CA LEU A 2 -0.70 -1.47 -14.14
C LEU A 2 -1.33 -0.99 -15.49
N GLY A 3 -2.14 -1.83 -16.14
CA GLY A 3 -2.73 -1.57 -17.47
C GLY A 3 -4.26 -1.38 -17.41
N GLN A 4 -4.98 -1.83 -18.45
CA GLN A 4 -6.43 -1.59 -18.65
C GLN A 4 -7.36 -1.85 -17.45
N LYS A 5 -6.97 -2.70 -16.49
CA LYS A 5 -7.76 -2.92 -15.26
C LYS A 5 -7.88 -1.66 -14.39
N ARG A 6 -7.00 -0.67 -14.55
CA ARG A 6 -7.08 0.61 -13.82
C ARG A 6 -8.38 1.37 -14.10
N LEU A 7 -8.88 1.32 -15.34
CA LEU A 7 -10.14 1.98 -15.73
C LEU A 7 -11.36 1.37 -15.01
N LEU A 8 -11.34 0.05 -14.78
CA LEU A 8 -12.40 -0.63 -14.01
C LEU A 8 -12.43 -0.21 -12.54
N TYR A 9 -11.28 0.11 -11.94
CA TYR A 9 -11.23 0.57 -10.54
C TYR A 9 -11.64 2.05 -10.42
N GLU A 10 -11.41 2.86 -11.45
CA GLU A 10 -11.93 4.23 -11.51
C GLU A 10 -13.48 4.23 -11.53
N ASP A 11 -14.10 3.28 -12.23
CA ASP A 11 -15.57 3.12 -12.27
C ASP A 11 -16.17 2.52 -10.97
N LEU A 12 -15.37 1.81 -10.16
CA LEU A 12 -15.82 1.15 -8.93
C LEU A 12 -15.98 2.10 -7.73
N GLY A 13 -15.58 3.37 -7.85
CA GLY A 13 -15.73 4.37 -6.79
C GLY A 13 -14.87 4.12 -5.55
N VAL A 14 -13.78 3.35 -5.67
CA VAL A 14 -12.80 3.19 -4.58
C VAL A 14 -11.96 4.45 -4.45
N SER A 15 -11.69 4.90 -3.23
CA SER A 15 -10.85 6.09 -2.98
C SER A 15 -9.36 5.82 -3.21
N GLU A 16 -8.92 4.57 -3.08
CA GLU A 16 -7.51 4.18 -3.09
C GLU A 16 -7.31 2.80 -3.72
N TYR A 17 -6.26 2.66 -4.54
CA TYR A 17 -5.92 1.42 -5.26
C TYR A 17 -4.43 1.12 -5.20
N TRP A 18 -4.07 -0.09 -4.76
CA TRP A 18 -2.67 -0.52 -4.62
C TRP A 18 -2.32 -1.67 -5.55
N VAL A 19 -1.20 -1.52 -6.26
CA VAL A 19 -0.56 -2.62 -6.99
C VAL A 19 0.64 -3.11 -6.21
N VAL A 20 0.59 -4.37 -5.77
CA VAL A 20 1.67 -5.01 -5.02
C VAL A 20 2.50 -5.91 -5.94
N ASN A 21 3.78 -5.58 -6.09
CA ASN A 21 4.76 -6.47 -6.70
C ASN A 21 5.49 -7.25 -5.61
N VAL A 22 4.93 -8.40 -5.23
CA VAL A 22 5.47 -9.27 -4.17
C VAL A 22 6.90 -9.75 -4.47
N LYS A 23 7.24 -10.00 -5.75
CA LYS A 23 8.58 -10.45 -6.17
C LYS A 23 9.63 -9.37 -6.00
N LYS A 24 9.27 -8.08 -6.13
CA LYS A 24 10.19 -6.95 -5.93
C LYS A 24 10.05 -6.28 -4.57
N ALA A 25 9.05 -6.65 -3.76
CA ALA A 25 8.69 -5.94 -2.52
C ALA A 25 8.51 -4.44 -2.80
N GLN A 26 7.64 -4.16 -3.78
CA GLN A 26 7.33 -2.82 -4.24
C GLN A 26 5.82 -2.63 -4.30
N ILE A 27 5.35 -1.47 -3.87
CA ILE A 27 3.95 -1.09 -3.89
C ILE A 27 3.81 0.20 -4.66
N THR A 28 2.86 0.21 -5.60
CA THR A 28 2.42 1.43 -6.27
C THR A 28 1.00 1.72 -5.83
N ALA A 29 0.86 2.72 -4.97
CA ALA A 29 -0.43 3.17 -4.44
C ALA A 29 -0.94 4.37 -5.23
N PHE A 30 -2.25 4.41 -5.47
CA PHE A 30 -2.92 5.49 -6.17
C PHE A 30 -4.14 5.98 -5.39
N GLU A 31 -4.33 7.29 -5.37
CA GLU A 31 -5.62 7.92 -5.09
C GLU A 31 -6.42 8.00 -6.40
N ILE A 32 -7.71 7.70 -6.33
CA ILE A 32 -8.63 7.90 -7.44
C ILE A 32 -9.31 9.26 -7.28
N LEU A 33 -9.18 10.12 -8.29
CA LEU A 33 -9.69 11.48 -8.24
C LEU A 33 -11.15 11.52 -8.71
N SER A 34 -12.01 12.26 -8.00
CA SER A 34 -13.42 12.45 -8.37
C SER A 34 -13.63 13.15 -9.71
N THR A 35 -12.63 13.89 -10.18
CA THR A 35 -12.59 14.53 -11.50
C THR A 35 -12.19 13.57 -12.63
N GLY A 36 -11.98 12.29 -12.30
CA GLY A 36 -11.41 11.29 -13.20
C GLY A 36 -9.88 11.23 -13.11
N GLY A 37 -9.35 10.05 -13.43
CA GLY A 37 -7.92 9.74 -13.33
C GLY A 37 -7.46 9.41 -11.91
N SER A 38 -6.15 9.31 -11.74
CA SER A 38 -5.55 8.87 -10.49
C SER A 38 -4.11 9.33 -10.32
N GLN A 39 -3.73 9.64 -9.08
CA GLN A 39 -2.40 10.14 -8.73
C GLN A 39 -1.67 9.19 -7.79
N ARG A 40 -0.34 9.15 -7.86
CA ARG A 40 0.46 8.27 -6.99
C ARG A 40 0.56 8.87 -5.59
N ILE A 41 0.39 8.04 -4.57
CA ILE A 41 0.50 8.42 -3.16
C ILE A 41 1.63 7.65 -2.48
N MET A 42 2.22 8.26 -1.45
CA MET A 42 3.28 7.68 -0.61
C MET A 42 2.82 7.30 0.79
N GLU A 43 1.63 7.75 1.17
CA GLU A 43 0.94 7.46 2.42
C GLU A 43 -0.50 7.11 2.10
N SER A 44 -1.11 6.22 2.88
CA SER A 44 -2.49 5.82 2.67
C SER A 44 -3.47 6.92 3.06
N LEU A 45 -4.51 7.09 2.25
CA LEU A 45 -5.62 7.99 2.53
C LEU A 45 -6.71 7.29 3.37
N VAL A 46 -6.83 5.97 3.26
CA VAL A 46 -7.80 5.16 4.03
C VAL A 46 -7.24 4.65 5.36
N LEU A 47 -5.91 4.60 5.51
CA LEU A 47 -5.20 4.26 6.75
C LEU A 47 -4.23 5.41 7.10
N PRO A 48 -4.69 6.48 7.77
CA PRO A 48 -3.87 7.65 8.06
C PRO A 48 -2.54 7.28 8.74
N ALA A 49 -1.46 8.01 8.40
CA ALA A 49 -0.10 7.77 8.89
C ALA A 49 0.54 6.43 8.47
N LEU A 50 -0.13 5.64 7.62
CA LEU A 50 0.49 4.45 7.04
C LEU A 50 1.29 4.81 5.80
N ALA A 51 2.60 4.92 5.96
CA ALA A 51 3.53 5.08 4.85
C ALA A 51 3.58 3.80 3.98
N ILE A 52 3.50 3.96 2.66
CA ILE A 52 3.62 2.84 1.71
C ILE A 52 5.00 2.18 1.80
N SER A 53 6.04 2.94 2.15
CA SER A 53 7.39 2.41 2.40
C SER A 53 7.45 1.44 3.58
N LEU A 54 6.60 1.58 4.59
CA LEU A 54 6.52 0.65 5.72
C LEU A 54 5.96 -0.70 5.30
N LEU A 55 4.96 -0.71 4.42
CA LEU A 55 4.42 -1.93 3.82
C LEU A 55 5.47 -2.63 2.95
N GLU A 56 6.22 -1.89 2.15
CA GLU A 56 7.32 -2.46 1.37
C GLU A 56 8.40 -3.09 2.26
N GLU A 57 8.72 -2.46 3.39
CA GLU A 57 9.67 -3.01 4.36
C GLU A 57 9.13 -4.30 5.00
N GLY A 58 7.84 -4.37 5.31
CA GLY A 58 7.19 -5.61 5.73
C GLY A 58 7.36 -6.73 4.70
N LEU A 59 7.12 -6.45 3.42
CA LEU A 59 7.32 -7.40 2.32
C LEU A 59 8.78 -7.84 2.15
N ARG A 60 9.76 -6.99 2.50
CA ARG A 60 11.18 -7.35 2.49
C ARG A 60 11.52 -8.29 3.65
N ARG A 61 11.01 -7.99 4.86
CA ARG A 61 11.25 -8.78 6.07
C ARG A 61 10.61 -10.16 6.03
N ASP A 62 9.44 -10.29 5.41
CA ASP A 62 8.74 -11.57 5.19
C ASP A 62 9.58 -12.60 4.43
N ARG A 63 10.59 -12.15 3.67
CA ARG A 63 11.52 -13.04 2.96
C ARG A 63 12.59 -13.66 3.85
N GLN A 64 12.80 -13.11 5.05
CA GLN A 64 13.88 -13.48 5.96
C GLN A 64 13.39 -13.96 7.32
N MET A 65 12.12 -13.72 7.64
CA MET A 65 11.52 -13.96 8.94
C MET A 65 10.17 -14.65 8.76
N ASP A 66 9.74 -15.44 9.75
CA ASP A 66 8.39 -16.00 9.71
C ASP A 66 7.32 -14.90 9.86
N ASN A 67 6.16 -15.13 9.24
CA ASN A 67 5.08 -14.18 9.13
C ASN A 67 4.60 -13.62 10.48
N THR A 68 4.69 -14.40 11.57
CA THR A 68 4.29 -13.98 12.92
C THR A 68 5.19 -12.87 13.44
N LYS A 69 6.51 -13.02 13.26
CA LYS A 69 7.48 -12.02 13.69
C LYS A 69 7.38 -10.75 12.87
N VAL A 70 7.15 -10.88 11.56
CA VAL A 70 6.96 -9.72 10.68
C VAL A 70 5.66 -8.98 11.03
N SER A 71 4.58 -9.70 11.29
CA SER A 71 3.31 -9.10 11.71
C SER A 71 3.44 -8.36 13.03
N ALA A 72 4.10 -8.95 14.03
CA ALA A 72 4.33 -8.31 15.33
C ALA A 72 5.18 -7.04 15.19
N TRP A 73 6.28 -7.10 14.42
CA TRP A 73 7.13 -5.94 14.15
C TRP A 73 6.36 -4.83 13.40
N PHE A 74 5.57 -5.21 12.39
CA PHE A 74 4.84 -4.25 11.57
C PHE A 74 3.83 -3.47 12.41
N LEU A 75 3.05 -4.16 13.25
CA LEU A 75 2.08 -3.53 14.15
C LEU A 75 2.74 -2.57 15.15
N ALA A 76 3.85 -2.99 15.77
CA ALA A 76 4.59 -2.13 16.69
C ALA A 76 5.13 -0.87 15.98
N THR A 77 5.66 -1.03 14.77
CA THR A 77 6.20 0.09 13.99
C THR A 77 5.11 1.05 13.54
N ALA A 78 4.00 0.52 13.01
CA ALA A 78 2.86 1.32 12.57
C ALA A 78 2.24 2.11 13.74
N GLN A 79 2.16 1.50 14.93
CA GLN A 79 1.67 2.18 16.14
C GLN A 79 2.59 3.32 16.57
N ALA A 80 3.92 3.12 16.52
CA ALA A 80 4.88 4.16 16.87
C ALA A 80 4.84 5.36 15.91
N SER A 81 4.48 5.15 14.64
CA SER A 81 4.31 6.22 13.65
C SER A 81 3.06 7.09 13.86
N LEU A 82 2.15 6.70 14.75
CA LEU A 82 0.95 7.46 15.11
C LEU A 82 1.15 8.44 16.29
N GLN A 83 2.32 8.41 16.93
CA GLN A 83 2.67 9.23 18.10
C GLN A 83 3.53 10.43 17.71
#